data_AF-A0A956KT14-F1
#
_entry.id   AF-A0A956KT14-F1
#
_cell.length_a   1.000
_cell.length_b   1.000
_cell.length_c   1.000
_cell.angle_alpha   90.00
_cell.angle_beta   90.00
_cell.angle_gamma   90.00
#
_symmetry.space_group_name_H-M   'P 1'
#
loop_
_entity.id
_entity.type
_entity.pdbx_description
1 polymer ?
#
loop_
_entity_poly.entity_id
_entity_poly.type
_entity_poly.pdbx_seq_one_letter_code
_entity_poly.pdbx_strand_id
1 'polypeptide(L)'
;GEDLLSRIERSPVVVWALALPLLAALILQLSRKGVANLDIDTVNLALWVLALLLHGRPDRFLAACGRGMQSCTGIVLQFPLYAGIMAVMAASGLSATLTTMVSAAGPDLLAPVTFLSAGLLNLLVPSGGGQWAVQGPIIMQAALDTGVAPGKVLMAMAYGDQWTNMLQPFWALPL
;
A
#
# COMPACT_ATOMS: atom_id res chain seq x y z
N GLY A 1 -7.21 -42.90 12.12
CA GLY A 1 -8.19 -41.94 12.65
C GLY A 1 -7.73 -40.56 12.25
N GLU A 2 -8.62 -39.72 11.74
CA GLU A 2 -8.26 -38.33 11.40
C GLU A 2 -7.72 -37.61 12.64
N ASP A 3 -6.55 -37.00 12.48
CA ASP A 3 -5.85 -36.23 13.51
C ASP A 3 -6.71 -35.02 13.95
N LEU A 4 -6.70 -34.67 15.24
CA LEU A 4 -7.54 -33.60 15.80
C LEU A 4 -7.36 -32.27 15.06
N LEU A 5 -6.13 -32.00 14.60
CA LEU A 5 -5.78 -30.86 13.76
C LEU A 5 -6.62 -30.78 12.49
N SER A 6 -6.74 -31.90 11.77
CA SER A 6 -7.52 -31.95 10.52
C SER A 6 -9.01 -31.66 10.73
N ARG A 7 -9.56 -32.00 11.90
CA ARG A 7 -10.95 -31.67 12.24
C ARG A 7 -11.14 -30.18 12.53
N ILE A 8 -10.17 -29.56 13.18
CA ILE A 8 -10.17 -28.11 13.46
C ILE A 8 -10.04 -27.31 12.16
N GLU A 9 -9.12 -27.69 11.27
CA GLU A 9 -8.89 -27.00 9.99
C GLU A 9 -10.07 -27.09 9.02
N ARG A 10 -10.87 -28.14 9.13
CA ARG A 10 -12.07 -28.33 8.29
C ARG A 10 -13.34 -27.76 8.93
N SER A 11 -13.26 -27.31 10.18
CA SER A 11 -14.39 -26.77 10.91
C SER A 11 -14.66 -25.32 10.53
N PRO A 12 -15.88 -24.97 10.09
CA PRO A 12 -16.22 -23.58 9.82
C PRO A 12 -16.32 -22.76 11.12
N VAL A 13 -16.52 -23.41 12.28
CA VAL A 13 -16.69 -22.75 13.58
C VAL A 13 -15.49 -21.87 13.92
N VAL A 14 -14.28 -22.31 13.56
CA VAL A 14 -13.05 -21.56 13.81
C VAL A 14 -13.05 -20.22 13.04
N VAL A 15 -13.50 -20.25 11.78
CA VAL A 15 -13.60 -19.04 10.95
C VAL A 15 -14.70 -18.13 11.47
N TRP A 16 -15.87 -18.65 11.85
CA TRP A 16 -16.94 -17.83 12.41
C TRP A 16 -16.55 -17.18 13.74
N ALA A 17 -15.85 -17.92 14.61
CA ALA A 17 -15.35 -17.41 15.88
C ALA A 17 -14.35 -16.25 15.70
N LEU A 18 -13.59 -16.26 14.60
CA LEU A 18 -12.66 -15.18 14.25
C LEU A 18 -13.38 -14.03 13.50
N ALA A 19 -14.17 -14.35 12.48
CA ALA A 19 -14.76 -13.38 11.56
C ALA A 19 -15.87 -12.54 12.21
N LEU A 20 -16.68 -13.10 13.12
CA LEU A 20 -17.79 -12.37 13.73
C LEU A 20 -17.33 -11.21 14.63
N PRO A 21 -16.36 -11.37 15.55
CA PRO A 21 -15.81 -10.25 16.31
C PRO A 21 -15.19 -9.16 15.42
N LEU A 22 -14.49 -9.56 14.36
CA LEU A 22 -13.86 -8.63 13.42
C LEU A 22 -14.89 -7.87 12.59
N LEU A 23 -15.94 -8.54 12.14
CA LEU A 23 -17.07 -7.91 11.46
C LEU A 23 -17.78 -6.92 12.39
N ALA A 24 -17.99 -7.29 13.66
CA ALA A 24 -18.54 -6.38 14.65
C ALA A 24 -17.63 -5.16 14.87
N ALA A 25 -16.31 -5.36 14.98
CA ALA A 25 -15.35 -4.28 15.10
C ALA A 25 -15.36 -3.34 13.87
N LEU A 26 -15.45 -3.90 12.66
CA LEU A 26 -15.57 -3.14 11.42
C LEU A 26 -16.85 -2.30 11.38
N ILE A 27 -18.00 -2.90 11.71
CA ILE A 27 -19.30 -2.19 11.76
C ILE A 27 -19.25 -1.07 12.81
N LEU A 28 -18.67 -1.31 13.98
CA LEU A 28 -18.53 -0.31 15.04
C LEU A 28 -17.60 0.83 14.60
N GLN A 29 -16.49 0.53 13.93
CA GLN A 29 -15.61 1.55 13.38
C GLN A 29 -16.31 2.41 12.33
N LEU A 30 -16.97 1.78 11.35
CA LEU A 30 -17.72 2.50 10.31
C LEU A 30 -18.85 3.34 10.89
N SER A 31 -19.53 2.86 11.93
CA SER A 31 -20.60 3.61 12.61
C SER A 31 -20.07 4.83 13.38
N ARG A 32 -18.83 4.77 13.90
CA ARG A 32 -18.23 5.87 14.67
C ARG A 32 -17.51 6.90 13.79
N LYS A 33 -16.74 6.43 12.80
CA LYS A 33 -15.93 7.28 11.91
C LYS A 33 -16.72 7.79 10.70
N GLY A 34 -17.79 7.09 10.32
CA GLY A 34 -18.53 7.31 9.07
C GLY A 34 -17.79 6.72 7.86
N VAL A 35 -18.54 6.36 6.81
CA VAL A 35 -17.99 5.78 5.57
C VAL A 35 -17.11 6.78 4.79
N ALA A 36 -17.23 8.07 5.07
CA ALA A 36 -16.42 9.12 4.44
C ALA A 36 -14.97 9.18 4.94
N ASN A 37 -14.66 8.58 6.11
CA ASN A 37 -13.33 8.61 6.72
C ASN A 37 -12.69 7.22 6.73
N LEU A 38 -12.65 6.58 5.56
CA LEU A 38 -11.96 5.31 5.40
C LEU A 38 -10.45 5.52 5.42
N ASP A 39 -9.79 4.93 6.41
CA ASP A 39 -8.34 4.78 6.44
C ASP A 39 -7.92 3.42 5.87
N ILE A 40 -6.62 3.25 5.65
CA ILE A 40 -6.06 2.02 5.07
C ILE A 40 -6.31 0.81 5.97
N ASP A 41 -6.34 1.01 7.29
CA ASP A 41 -6.58 -0.06 8.27
C ASP A 41 -8.02 -0.58 8.19
N THR A 42 -8.98 0.31 8.01
CA THR A 42 -10.40 -0.03 7.84
C THR A 42 -10.60 -0.82 6.55
N VAL A 43 -9.94 -0.42 5.46
CA VAL A 43 -9.97 -1.16 4.19
C VAL A 43 -9.34 -2.54 4.34
N ASN A 44 -8.16 -2.64 4.96
CA ASN A 44 -7.48 -3.91 5.20
C ASN A 44 -8.33 -4.86 6.06
N LEU A 45 -8.93 -4.36 7.13
CA LEU A 45 -9.84 -5.13 7.99
C LEU A 45 -11.06 -5.62 7.19
N ALA A 46 -11.66 -4.76 6.36
CA ALA A 46 -12.80 -5.13 5.54
C ALA A 46 -12.48 -6.25 4.55
N LEU A 47 -11.36 -6.13 3.83
CA LEU A 47 -10.89 -7.16 2.89
C LEU A 47 -10.59 -8.47 3.62
N TRP A 48 -10.00 -8.42 4.81
CA TRP A 48 -9.67 -9.60 5.59
C TRP A 48 -10.92 -10.32 6.10
N VAL A 49 -11.88 -9.59 6.68
CA VAL A 49 -13.17 -10.14 7.10
C VAL A 49 -13.91 -10.76 5.92
N LEU A 50 -13.96 -10.06 4.78
CA LEU A 50 -14.59 -10.57 3.57
C LEU A 50 -13.93 -11.86 3.09
N ALA A 51 -12.59 -11.91 3.07
CA ALA A 51 -11.85 -13.12 2.67
C ALA A 51 -12.16 -14.30 3.60
N LEU A 52 -12.20 -14.09 4.92
CA LEU A 52 -12.57 -15.14 5.88
C LEU A 52 -14.00 -15.65 5.66
N LEU A 53 -14.96 -14.74 5.52
CA LEU A 53 -16.38 -15.09 5.32
C LEU A 53 -16.61 -15.85 4.01
N LEU A 54 -15.97 -15.43 2.91
CA LEU A 54 -16.14 -16.08 1.60
C LEU A 54 -15.51 -17.48 1.55
N HIS A 55 -14.40 -17.71 2.24
CA HIS A 55 -13.76 -19.03 2.25
C HIS A 55 -14.40 -19.98 3.28
N GLY A 56 -14.94 -19.45 4.37
CA GLY A 56 -15.76 -20.13 5.37
C GLY A 56 -15.06 -21.21 6.20
N ARG A 57 -13.87 -21.66 5.79
CA ARG A 57 -13.04 -22.66 6.49
C ARG A 57 -11.55 -22.30 6.43
N PRO A 58 -10.77 -22.60 7.48
CA PRO A 58 -9.34 -22.32 7.51
C PRO A 58 -8.57 -22.99 6.37
N ASP A 59 -8.85 -24.27 6.09
CA ASP A 59 -8.17 -25.03 5.02
C ASP A 59 -8.37 -24.39 3.63
N ARG A 60 -9.58 -23.95 3.33
CA ARG A 60 -9.91 -23.27 2.06
C ARG A 60 -9.24 -21.90 1.96
N PHE A 61 -9.23 -21.14 3.05
CA PHE A 61 -8.56 -19.84 3.12
C PHE A 61 -7.05 -20.00 2.88
N LEU A 62 -6.39 -20.89 3.61
CA LEU A 62 -4.95 -21.15 3.45
C LEU A 62 -4.59 -21.66 2.05
N ALA A 63 -5.41 -22.56 1.49
CA ALA A 63 -5.21 -23.03 0.12
C ALA A 63 -5.35 -21.89 -0.91
N ALA A 64 -6.28 -20.96 -0.70
CA ALA A 64 -6.41 -19.78 -1.56
C ALA A 64 -5.23 -18.82 -1.41
N CYS A 65 -4.78 -18.56 -0.18
CA CYS A 65 -3.57 -17.78 0.08
C CYS A 65 -2.34 -18.41 -0.59
N GLY A 66 -2.18 -19.74 -0.51
CA GLY A 66 -1.08 -20.45 -1.16
C GLY A 66 -1.07 -20.27 -2.69
N ARG A 67 -2.24 -20.35 -3.34
CA ARG A 67 -2.36 -20.08 -4.79
C ARG A 67 -2.04 -18.62 -5.13
N GLY A 68 -2.58 -17.67 -4.37
CA GLY A 68 -2.30 -16.24 -4.57
C GLY A 68 -0.83 -15.88 -4.37
N MET A 69 -0.17 -16.51 -3.38
CA MET A 69 1.24 -16.29 -3.09
C MET A 69 2.13 -16.68 -4.27
N GLN A 70 1.79 -17.76 -4.98
CA GLN A 70 2.53 -18.17 -6.17
C GLN A 70 2.49 -17.08 -7.25
N SER A 71 1.33 -16.49 -7.50
CA SER A 71 1.17 -15.35 -8.43
C SER A 71 1.94 -14.10 -7.99
N CYS A 72 2.10 -13.87 -6.69
CA CYS A 72 2.81 -12.69 -6.15
C CYS A 72 4.27 -12.95 -5.76
N THR A 73 4.86 -14.09 -6.12
CA THR A 73 6.23 -14.47 -5.68
C THR A 73 7.27 -13.41 -6.04
N GLY A 74 7.20 -12.87 -7.26
CA GLY A 74 8.10 -11.80 -7.71
C GLY A 74 7.98 -10.54 -6.84
N ILE A 75 6.75 -10.15 -6.49
CA ILE A 75 6.45 -8.98 -5.65
C ILE A 75 7.05 -9.20 -4.25
N VAL A 76 6.85 -10.38 -3.65
CA VAL A 76 7.35 -10.72 -2.31
C VAL A 76 8.88 -10.64 -2.25
N LEU A 77 9.57 -11.07 -3.31
CA LEU A 77 11.03 -11.00 -3.39
C LEU A 77 11.54 -9.57 -3.61
N GLN A 78 10.81 -8.78 -4.39
CA GLN A 78 11.20 -7.41 -4.75
C GLN A 78 11.01 -6.41 -3.61
N PHE A 79 9.93 -6.54 -2.81
CA PHE A 79 9.59 -5.57 -1.77
C PHE A 79 10.71 -5.35 -0.73
N PRO A 80 11.37 -6.40 -0.19
CA PRO A 80 12.52 -6.22 0.69
C PRO A 80 13.72 -5.55 0.01
N LEU A 81 13.96 -5.82 -1.28
CA LEU A 81 15.04 -5.17 -2.03
C LEU A 81 14.77 -3.68 -2.21
N TYR A 82 13.54 -3.31 -2.60
CA TYR A 82 13.13 -1.90 -2.72
C TYR A 82 13.20 -1.19 -1.37
N ALA A 83 12.78 -1.84 -0.29
CA ALA A 83 12.94 -1.30 1.06
C ALA A 83 14.42 -1.06 1.41
N GLY A 84 15.32 -1.97 1.01
CA GLY A 84 16.76 -1.81 1.17
C GLY A 84 17.33 -0.62 0.39
N ILE A 85 16.97 -0.47 -0.89
CA ILE A 85 17.43 0.68 -1.70
C ILE A 85 16.88 1.99 -1.14
N MET A 86 15.60 2.03 -0.74
CA MET A 86 15.00 3.19 -0.07
C MET A 86 15.73 3.54 1.23
N ALA A 87 16.13 2.54 2.03
CA ALA A 87 16.91 2.76 3.24
C ALA A 87 18.29 3.38 2.93
N VAL A 88 18.96 2.92 1.87
CA VAL A 88 20.23 3.51 1.41
C VAL A 88 20.03 4.94 0.91
N MET A 89 18.95 5.21 0.17
CA MET A 89 18.60 6.56 -0.32
C MET A 89 18.21 7.53 0.79
N ALA A 90 17.60 7.01 1.86
CA ALA A 90 17.33 7.76 3.09
C ALA A 90 18.64 8.07 3.82
N ALA A 91 19.49 7.07 4.02
CA ALA A 91 20.77 7.22 4.70
C ALA A 91 21.76 8.11 3.95
N SER A 92 21.72 8.15 2.61
CA SER A 92 22.59 9.00 1.79
C SER A 92 22.15 10.46 1.73
N GLY A 93 20.95 10.80 2.21
CA GLY A 93 20.38 12.14 2.11
C GLY A 93 19.86 12.51 0.72
N LEU A 94 19.89 11.59 -0.25
CA LEU A 94 19.38 11.82 -1.60
C LEU A 94 17.88 12.11 -1.60
N SER A 95 17.13 11.32 -0.84
CA SER A 95 15.69 11.52 -0.63
C SER A 95 15.37 12.91 -0.07
N ALA A 96 16.09 13.34 0.97
CA ALA A 96 15.94 14.67 1.57
C ALA A 96 16.26 15.77 0.56
N THR A 97 17.32 15.61 -0.24
CA THR A 97 17.74 16.59 -1.25
C THR A 97 16.68 16.79 -2.33
N LEU A 98 16.19 15.69 -2.92
CA LEU A 98 15.10 15.72 -3.91
C LEU A 98 13.83 16.35 -3.32
N THR A 99 13.58 16.11 -2.05
CA THR A 99 12.40 16.60 -1.40
C THR A 99 12.46 18.07 -0.99
N THR A 100 13.65 18.56 -0.60
CA THR A 100 13.92 19.99 -0.43
C THR A 100 13.78 20.73 -1.76
N MET A 101 14.19 20.14 -2.88
CA MET A 101 13.95 20.72 -4.21
C MET A 101 12.46 20.87 -4.54
N VAL A 102 11.64 19.88 -4.18
CA VAL A 102 10.18 19.96 -4.36
C VAL A 102 9.57 21.02 -3.45
N SER A 103 10.00 21.09 -2.19
CA SER A 103 9.46 22.05 -1.20
C SER A 103 9.88 23.50 -1.49
N ALA A 104 11.01 23.69 -2.17
CA ALA A 104 11.46 25.00 -2.64
C ALA A 104 10.72 25.47 -3.92
N ALA A 105 9.93 24.59 -4.56
CA ALA A 105 9.13 24.98 -5.70
C ALA A 105 7.98 25.88 -5.26
N GLY A 106 7.79 27.01 -5.95
CA GLY A 106 6.63 27.89 -5.72
C GLY A 106 5.30 27.19 -6.04
N PRO A 107 4.15 27.80 -5.65
CA PRO A 107 2.83 27.18 -5.77
C PRO A 107 2.49 26.66 -7.18
N ASP A 108 2.91 27.39 -8.22
CA ASP A 108 2.66 27.04 -9.62
C ASP A 108 3.48 25.84 -10.10
N LEU A 109 4.68 25.64 -9.52
CA LEU A 109 5.62 24.61 -9.92
C LEU A 109 5.59 23.38 -9.02
N LEU A 110 4.93 23.44 -7.85
CA LEU A 110 4.93 22.35 -6.89
C LEU A 110 4.41 21.03 -7.48
N ALA A 111 3.28 21.06 -8.19
CA ALA A 111 2.71 19.87 -8.82
C ALA A 111 3.59 19.29 -9.95
N PRO A 112 4.05 20.05 -10.97
CA PRO A 112 4.92 19.50 -12.01
C PRO A 112 6.28 19.04 -11.49
N VAL A 113 6.87 19.72 -10.50
CA VAL A 113 8.12 19.28 -9.86
C VAL A 113 7.90 18.00 -9.05
N THR A 114 6.77 17.89 -8.35
CA THR A 114 6.37 16.65 -7.67
C THR A 114 6.24 15.49 -8.67
N PHE A 115 5.56 15.70 -9.80
CA PHE A 115 5.40 14.69 -10.85
C PHE A 115 6.75 14.19 -11.39
N LEU A 116 7.66 15.11 -11.74
CA LEU A 116 8.98 14.75 -12.27
C LEU A 116 9.87 14.08 -11.22
N SER A 117 9.89 14.61 -9.99
CA SER A 117 10.67 14.01 -8.90
C SER A 117 10.16 12.62 -8.51
N ALA A 118 8.84 12.41 -8.53
CA ALA A 118 8.22 11.12 -8.29
C ALA A 118 8.61 10.11 -9.36
N GLY A 119 8.60 10.50 -10.64
CA GLY A 119 9.08 9.63 -11.73
C GLY A 119 10.56 9.30 -11.61
N LEU A 120 11.40 10.28 -11.27
CA LEU A 120 12.84 10.04 -11.07
C LEU A 120 13.10 9.09 -9.89
N LEU A 121 12.40 9.28 -8.77
CA LEU A 121 12.49 8.37 -7.63
C LEU A 121 12.01 6.95 -8.00
N ASN A 122 10.91 6.84 -8.73
CA ASN A 122 10.34 5.56 -9.14
C ASN A 122 11.27 4.80 -10.12
N LEU A 123 12.08 5.52 -10.93
CA LEU A 123 13.14 4.89 -11.73
C LEU A 123 14.23 4.20 -10.90
N LEU A 124 14.50 4.71 -9.69
CA LEU A 124 15.50 4.17 -8.77
C LEU A 124 14.91 3.11 -7.85
N VAL A 125 13.67 3.32 -7.40
CA VAL A 125 12.94 2.41 -6.52
C VAL A 125 11.47 2.35 -6.94
N PRO A 126 11.08 1.32 -7.69
CA PRO A 126 9.70 1.16 -8.11
C PRO A 126 8.81 0.58 -7.00
N SER A 127 8.45 1.45 -6.05
CA SER A 127 7.61 1.09 -4.90
C SER A 127 6.78 2.28 -4.43
N GLY A 128 5.50 2.32 -4.80
CA GLY A 128 4.59 3.40 -4.37
C GLY A 128 4.46 3.53 -2.85
N GLY A 129 4.45 2.41 -2.11
CA GLY A 129 4.40 2.41 -0.64
C GLY A 129 5.70 2.93 0.01
N GLY A 130 6.85 2.50 -0.51
CA GLY A 130 8.15 3.00 -0.06
C GLY A 130 8.35 4.48 -0.38
N GLN A 131 7.96 4.88 -1.59
CA GLN A 131 8.02 6.27 -2.02
C GLN A 131 7.10 7.17 -1.19
N TRP A 132 5.89 6.71 -0.86
CA TRP A 132 4.99 7.42 0.05
C TRP A 132 5.64 7.67 1.41
N ALA A 133 6.31 6.68 1.99
CA ALA A 133 6.94 6.81 3.30
C ALA A 133 8.02 7.90 3.38
N VAL A 134 8.64 8.24 2.24
CA VAL A 134 9.73 9.22 2.17
C VAL A 134 9.28 10.56 1.62
N GLN A 135 8.53 10.57 0.51
CA GLN A 135 8.14 11.79 -0.18
C GLN A 135 6.77 12.32 0.29
N GLY A 136 5.85 11.43 0.68
CA GLY A 136 4.46 11.74 0.99
C GLY A 136 4.26 12.83 2.05
N PRO A 137 4.82 12.69 3.27
CA PRO A 137 4.67 13.71 4.31
C PRO A 137 5.18 15.09 3.89
N ILE A 138 6.24 15.13 3.10
CA ILE A 138 6.91 16.39 2.78
C ILE A 138 6.20 17.12 1.64
N ILE A 139 5.76 16.42 0.59
CA ILE A 139 4.94 17.05 -0.45
C ILE A 139 3.59 17.51 0.11
N MET A 140 3.06 16.81 1.12
CA MET A 140 1.84 17.20 1.81
C MET A 140 2.06 18.48 2.60
N GLN A 141 3.17 18.57 3.33
CA GLN A 141 3.53 19.80 4.06
C GLN A 141 3.78 20.96 3.10
N ALA A 142 4.52 20.75 2.01
CA ALA A 142 4.77 21.77 1.00
C ALA A 142 3.46 22.26 0.35
N ALA A 143 2.49 21.37 0.12
CA ALA A 143 1.17 21.73 -0.38
C ALA A 143 0.43 22.65 0.61
N LEU A 144 0.47 22.33 1.90
CA LEU A 144 -0.13 23.16 2.95
C LEU A 144 0.55 24.53 3.08
N ASP A 145 1.88 24.57 3.05
CA ASP A 145 2.67 25.80 3.20
C ASP A 145 2.51 26.77 2.01
N THR A 146 2.32 26.22 0.80
CA THR A 146 2.15 26.99 -0.43
C THR A 146 0.68 27.26 -0.79
N GLY A 147 -0.27 26.70 -0.03
CA GLY A 147 -1.71 26.81 -0.29
C GLY A 147 -2.21 26.01 -1.50
N VAL A 148 -1.39 25.09 -2.04
CA VAL A 148 -1.81 24.21 -3.14
C VAL A 148 -2.68 23.08 -2.58
N ALA A 149 -3.77 22.76 -3.26
CA ALA A 149 -4.66 21.68 -2.83
C ALA A 149 -3.89 20.35 -2.65
N PRO A 150 -3.91 19.74 -1.45
CA PRO A 150 -3.28 18.45 -1.15
C PRO A 150 -3.54 17.36 -2.19
N GLY A 151 -4.79 17.22 -2.63
CA GLY A 151 -5.18 16.25 -3.64
C GLY A 151 -4.47 16.45 -4.98
N LYS A 152 -4.19 17.70 -5.39
CA LYS A 152 -3.48 17.98 -6.64
C LYS A 152 -2.03 17.48 -6.59
N VAL A 153 -1.34 17.74 -5.48
CA VAL A 153 0.06 17.33 -5.29
C VAL A 153 0.15 15.81 -5.11
N LEU A 154 -0.79 15.21 -4.38
CA LEU A 154 -0.90 13.77 -4.23
C LEU A 154 -1.11 13.08 -5.58
N MET A 155 -2.02 13.60 -6.42
CA MET A 155 -2.24 13.06 -7.76
C MET A 155 -1.02 13.27 -8.65
N ALA A 156 -0.32 14.41 -8.55
CA ALA A 156 0.92 14.62 -9.29
C ALA A 156 1.99 13.58 -8.94
N MET A 157 2.14 13.24 -7.65
CA MET A 157 3.01 12.15 -7.21
C MET A 157 2.56 10.81 -7.79
N ALA A 158 1.27 10.47 -7.67
CA ALA A 158 0.73 9.19 -8.14
C ALA A 158 0.89 9.00 -9.66
N TYR A 159 0.59 10.03 -10.46
CA TYR A 159 0.82 9.98 -11.89
C TYR A 159 2.31 9.95 -12.23
N GLY A 160 3.14 10.65 -11.46
CA GLY A 160 4.60 10.66 -11.56
C GLY A 160 5.23 9.30 -11.29
N ASP A 161 4.68 8.53 -10.35
CA ASP A 161 5.05 7.13 -10.13
C ASP A 161 4.60 6.25 -11.31
N GLN A 162 3.32 6.34 -11.71
CA GLN A 162 2.73 5.44 -12.70
C GLN A 162 3.33 5.56 -14.11
N TRP A 163 3.68 6.75 -14.58
CA TRP A 163 4.17 6.88 -15.96
C TRP A 163 5.56 6.26 -16.16
N THR A 164 6.45 6.31 -15.16
CA THR A 164 7.76 5.63 -15.25
C THR A 164 7.66 4.13 -15.00
N ASN A 165 6.60 3.65 -14.34
CA ASN A 165 6.31 2.21 -14.28
C ASN A 165 6.12 1.63 -15.70
N MET A 166 5.62 2.43 -16.66
CA MET A 166 5.46 2.01 -18.05
C MET A 166 6.79 1.89 -18.83
N LEU A 167 7.86 2.50 -18.34
CA LEU A 167 9.20 2.42 -18.95
C LEU A 167 9.96 1.18 -18.51
N GLN A 168 9.60 0.61 -17.36
CA GLN A 168 10.31 -0.50 -16.76
C GLN A 168 9.66 -1.84 -17.15
N PRO A 169 10.44 -2.86 -17.57
CA PRO A 169 9.92 -4.15 -17.98
C PRO A 169 9.33 -4.98 -16.83
N PHE A 170 9.46 -4.52 -15.58
CA PHE A 170 9.12 -5.28 -14.37
C PHE A 170 7.61 -5.36 -14.09
N TRP A 171 6.78 -4.54 -14.74
CA TRP A 171 5.32 -4.65 -14.72
C TRP A 171 4.74 -5.54 -15.83
N ALA A 172 5.58 -6.05 -16.73
CA ALA A 172 5.18 -7.07 -17.71
C ALA A 172 5.20 -8.49 -17.13
N LEU A 173 5.38 -8.65 -15.81
CA LEU A 173 5.12 -9.92 -15.15
C LEU A 173 3.60 -10.07 -14.97
N PRO A 174 3.03 -11.25 -15.28
CA PRO A 174 1.59 -11.39 -15.43
C PRO A 174 0.86 -11.02 -14.13
N LEU A 175 -0.15 -10.17 -14.26
CA LEU A 175 -1.26 -10.07 -13.30
C LEU A 175 -2.09 -11.36 -13.34
#